data_AF-A0A952GGX5-F1
#
_entry.id   AF-A0A952GGX5-F1
#
_cell.length_a   1.000
_cell.length_b   1.000
_cell.length_c   1.000
_cell.angle_alpha   90.00
_cell.angle_beta   90.00
_cell.angle_gamma   90.00
#
_symmetry.space_group_name_H-M   'P 1'
#
loop_
_entity.id
_entity.type
_entity.pdbx_description
1 polymer ?
#
loop_
_entity_poly.entity_id
_entity_poly.type
_entity_poly.pdbx_seq_one_letter_code
_entity_poly.pdbx_strand_id
1 'polypeptide(L)'
;MQVINEQEIKGHHLLRRVWMRPFFSLALSFPCVVPSALAVTLVCATAACAQTGQGSISGTIRDSQGDLVPGARIEVVSDSTKVSQVTTTNNAGLFQIQSLNPGSYTVVIVKEGFEKTTVKTVNVSGVGVTPIDVMLTLGST
;
A
#
# COMPACT_ATOMS: atom_id res chain seq x y z
N MET A 1 51.46 -41.32 74.74
CA MET A 1 52.48 -40.59 73.98
C MET A 1 51.78 -39.44 73.28
N GLN A 2 51.97 -38.22 73.76
CA GLN A 2 51.39 -37.01 73.18
C GLN A 2 52.29 -36.50 72.06
N VAL A 3 51.69 -36.11 70.93
CA VAL A 3 52.17 -34.98 70.12
C VAL A 3 50.95 -34.09 69.93
N ILE A 4 51.03 -32.97 70.63
CA ILE A 4 50.12 -31.83 70.64
C ILE A 4 50.66 -30.77 69.66
N ASN A 5 49.78 -29.84 69.28
CA ASN A 5 50.02 -28.56 68.61
C ASN A 5 50.32 -28.58 67.10
N GLU A 6 49.78 -27.65 66.30
CA GLU A 6 49.90 -26.22 66.57
C GLU A 6 48.93 -25.36 65.74
N GLN A 7 47.60 -25.37 65.95
CA GLN A 7 46.74 -24.32 65.36
C GLN A 7 45.54 -24.01 66.27
N GLU A 8 45.82 -23.62 67.51
CA GLU A 8 44.86 -22.90 68.35
C GLU A 8 45.60 -21.74 69.01
N ILE A 9 45.06 -20.53 68.82
CA ILE A 9 45.17 -19.31 69.65
C ILE A 9 45.15 -18.11 68.68
N LYS A 10 43.95 -17.61 68.41
CA LYS A 10 43.67 -16.18 68.39
C LYS A 10 42.16 -15.93 68.42
N GLY A 11 41.72 -15.30 69.51
CA GLY A 11 40.60 -14.37 69.43
C GLY A 11 39.24 -14.91 69.84
N HIS A 12 39.17 -15.41 71.07
CA HIS A 12 37.93 -15.52 71.81
C HIS A 12 37.39 -14.10 72.14
N HIS A 13 36.09 -13.91 71.97
CA HIS A 13 35.20 -12.95 72.67
C HIS A 13 34.57 -11.77 71.90
N LEU A 14 33.28 -11.99 71.58
CA LEU A 14 32.12 -11.14 71.83
C LEU A 14 32.12 -9.76 71.10
N LEU A 15 31.18 -9.43 70.22
CA LEU A 15 29.76 -9.24 70.53
C LEU A 15 29.00 -8.85 69.25
N ARG A 16 27.76 -9.37 69.18
CA ARG A 16 26.53 -8.68 68.72
C ARG A 16 26.27 -8.53 67.22
N ARG A 17 25.10 -9.10 66.88
CA ARG A 17 24.01 -8.56 66.04
C ARG A 17 24.44 -8.21 64.61
N VAL A 18 23.85 -8.79 63.58
CA VAL A 18 22.45 -8.61 63.20
C VAL A 18 22.06 -9.76 62.27
N TRP A 19 20.84 -10.23 62.42
CA TRP A 19 20.17 -11.16 61.50
C TRP A 19 20.24 -10.69 60.05
N MET A 20 20.76 -11.52 59.14
CA MET A 20 20.23 -11.57 57.78
C MET A 20 20.56 -12.91 57.11
N ARG A 21 19.55 -13.77 57.06
CA ARG A 21 19.35 -14.80 56.05
C ARG A 21 17.98 -14.49 55.41
N PRO A 22 17.60 -15.01 54.23
CA PRO A 22 18.32 -15.91 53.33
C PRO A 22 18.21 -15.52 51.83
N PHE A 23 18.92 -16.27 50.98
CA PHE A 23 18.57 -16.74 49.62
C PHE A 23 17.74 -15.85 48.65
N PHE A 24 18.14 -15.98 47.36
CA PHE A 24 17.39 -15.64 46.15
C PHE A 24 17.64 -14.25 45.54
N SER A 25 18.77 -14.09 44.85
CA SER A 25 18.88 -13.13 43.74
C SER A 25 18.89 -13.88 42.42
N LEU A 26 17.69 -13.93 41.84
CA LEU A 26 17.38 -14.34 40.48
C LEU A 26 18.19 -13.49 39.48
N ALA A 27 19.20 -14.07 38.84
CA ALA A 27 19.84 -13.48 37.69
C ALA A 27 19.00 -13.76 36.43
N LEU A 28 18.11 -12.84 36.07
CA LEU A 28 17.49 -12.78 34.75
C LEU A 28 17.54 -11.34 34.23
N SER A 29 18.69 -10.98 33.69
CA SER A 29 18.95 -9.71 33.01
C SER A 29 18.53 -9.81 31.53
N PHE A 30 17.25 -9.59 31.23
CA PHE A 30 16.81 -9.22 29.87
C PHE A 30 15.57 -8.29 29.88
N PRO A 31 15.67 -7.02 30.33
CA PRO A 31 14.55 -6.09 30.24
C PRO A 31 14.69 -5.11 29.05
N CYS A 32 15.22 -5.53 27.90
CA CYS A 32 15.42 -4.61 26.75
C CYS A 32 15.03 -5.16 25.37
N VAL A 33 14.36 -6.32 25.29
CA VAL A 33 13.92 -6.88 23.99
C VAL A 33 12.40 -6.93 23.87
N VAL A 34 11.71 -7.06 25.00
CA VAL A 34 10.23 -7.16 25.05
C VAL A 34 9.51 -5.85 24.70
N PRO A 35 9.99 -4.64 25.11
CA PRO A 35 9.30 -3.39 24.75
C PRO A 35 9.47 -3.01 23.27
N SER A 36 10.59 -3.42 22.66
CA SER A 36 10.94 -3.06 21.28
C SER A 36 10.12 -3.85 20.25
N ALA A 37 9.87 -5.14 20.49
CA ALA A 37 9.05 -5.97 19.61
C ALA A 37 7.56 -5.54 19.57
N LEU A 38 7.03 -5.06 20.70
CA LEU A 38 5.64 -4.60 20.80
C LEU A 38 5.42 -3.28 20.05
N ALA A 39 6.40 -2.37 20.09
CA ALA A 39 6.36 -1.09 19.37
C ALA A 39 6.45 -1.28 17.84
N VAL A 40 7.27 -2.22 17.37
CA VAL A 40 7.40 -2.55 15.93
C VAL A 40 6.11 -3.16 15.37
N THR A 41 5.42 -3.98 16.17
CA THR A 41 4.14 -4.61 15.75
C THR A 41 3.01 -3.57 15.65
N LEU A 42 2.99 -2.58 16.54
CA LEU A 42 1.97 -1.51 16.51
C LEU A 42 2.13 -0.57 15.30
N VAL A 43 3.37 -0.35 14.84
CA VAL A 43 3.66 0.44 13.63
C VAL A 43 3.26 -0.30 12.34
N CYS A 44 3.34 -1.64 12.31
CA CYS A 44 2.91 -2.39 11.11
C CYS A 44 1.39 -2.43 10.93
N ALA A 45 0.61 -2.31 12.01
CA ALA A 45 -0.85 -2.37 11.96
C ALA A 45 -1.49 -1.15 11.26
N THR A 46 -0.83 0.02 11.27
CA THR A 46 -1.35 1.26 10.65
C THR A 46 -1.03 1.38 9.15
N ALA A 47 -0.09 0.58 8.62
CA ALA A 47 0.25 0.58 7.20
C ALA A 47 -0.77 -0.19 6.32
N ALA A 48 -1.63 -1.01 6.93
CA ALA A 48 -2.54 -1.91 6.21
C ALA A 48 -3.78 -1.23 5.60
N CYS A 49 -4.09 0.03 5.95
CA CYS A 49 -5.28 0.73 5.49
C CYS A 49 -5.05 1.77 4.37
N ALA A 50 -3.84 1.83 3.79
CA ALA A 50 -3.48 2.81 2.75
C ALA A 50 -3.40 2.26 1.32
N GLN A 51 -3.61 0.96 1.09
CA GLN A 51 -3.69 0.41 -0.27
C GLN A 51 -5.09 0.66 -0.85
N THR A 52 -5.36 1.90 -1.25
CA THR A 52 -6.42 2.13 -2.23
C THR A 52 -6.00 1.45 -3.52
N GLY A 53 -6.78 0.46 -3.94
CA GLY A 53 -6.56 -0.16 -5.24
C GLY A 53 -6.64 0.90 -6.34
N GLN A 54 -6.00 0.62 -7.46
CA GLN A 54 -6.18 1.38 -8.69
C GLN A 54 -7.13 0.62 -9.63
N GLY A 55 -8.03 1.37 -10.24
CA GLY A 55 -8.92 0.88 -11.27
C GLY A 55 -8.33 1.03 -12.67
N SER A 56 -9.13 0.63 -13.65
CA SER A 56 -8.82 0.82 -15.07
C SER A 56 -10.09 1.13 -15.86
N ILE A 57 -9.92 1.80 -16.99
CA ILE A 57 -10.96 2.00 -18.00
C ILE A 57 -10.56 1.22 -19.24
N SER A 58 -11.48 0.46 -19.80
CA SER A 58 -11.28 -0.22 -21.08
C SER A 58 -12.48 0.01 -21.99
N GLY A 59 -12.27 -0.01 -23.29
CA GLY A 59 -13.37 0.11 -24.22
C GLY A 59 -13.01 -0.27 -25.63
N THR A 60 -14.04 -0.33 -26.46
CA THR A 60 -13.92 -0.46 -27.92
C THR A 60 -14.48 0.80 -28.53
N ILE A 61 -13.78 1.34 -29.52
CA ILE A 61 -14.26 2.47 -30.33
C ILE A 61 -14.77 1.94 -31.65
N ARG A 62 -16.02 2.27 -31.97
CA ARG A 62 -16.68 1.95 -33.25
C ARG A 62 -17.14 3.23 -33.94
N ASP A 63 -17.37 3.17 -35.24
CA ASP A 63 -18.06 4.24 -35.97
C ASP A 63 -19.57 3.99 -36.06
N SER A 64 -20.29 4.92 -36.70
CA SER A 64 -21.74 4.81 -36.93
C SER A 64 -22.16 3.69 -37.88
N GLN A 65 -21.22 3.09 -38.63
CA GLN A 65 -21.44 1.92 -39.48
C GLN A 65 -21.18 0.60 -38.73
N GLY A 66 -20.59 0.69 -37.53
CA GLY A 66 -20.24 -0.46 -36.69
C GLY A 66 -18.82 -0.96 -36.89
N ASP A 67 -18.02 -0.29 -37.72
CA ASP A 67 -16.63 -0.65 -37.97
C ASP A 67 -15.72 -0.22 -36.80
N LEU A 68 -14.66 -0.99 -36.57
CA LEU A 68 -13.69 -0.72 -35.52
C LEU A 68 -12.78 0.44 -35.92
N VAL A 69 -12.52 1.38 -35.00
CA VAL A 69 -11.71 2.57 -35.30
C VAL A 69 -10.31 2.46 -34.65
N PRO A 70 -9.27 2.05 -35.39
CA PRO A 70 -7.90 2.01 -34.90
C PRO A 70 -7.22 3.37 -34.93
N GLY A 71 -6.24 3.58 -34.06
CA GLY A 71 -5.44 4.81 -34.04
C GLY A 71 -6.21 6.06 -33.62
N ALA A 72 -7.29 5.93 -32.85
CA ALA A 72 -7.99 7.03 -32.21
C ALA A 72 -7.23 7.44 -30.95
N ARG A 73 -7.03 8.74 -30.72
CA ARG A 73 -6.40 9.28 -29.52
C ARG A 73 -7.45 9.38 -28.42
N ILE A 74 -7.20 8.74 -27.29
CA ILE A 74 -8.07 8.76 -26.10
C ILE A 74 -7.34 9.50 -25.00
N GLU A 75 -7.98 10.52 -24.47
CA GLU A 75 -7.48 11.31 -23.35
C GLU A 75 -8.47 11.20 -22.20
N VAL A 76 -8.01 10.68 -21.07
CA VAL A 76 -8.80 10.50 -19.86
C VAL A 76 -8.31 11.48 -18.82
N VAL A 77 -9.21 12.37 -18.39
CA VAL A 77 -8.91 13.47 -17.46
C VAL A 77 -9.66 13.22 -16.17
N SER A 78 -8.94 13.19 -15.04
CA SER A 78 -9.56 13.12 -13.72
C SER A 78 -10.30 14.41 -13.41
N ASP A 79 -11.58 14.33 -13.04
CA ASP A 79 -12.37 15.52 -12.74
C ASP A 79 -11.91 16.21 -11.46
N SER A 80 -11.32 15.46 -10.51
CA SER A 80 -10.85 15.95 -9.22
C SER A 80 -9.44 16.53 -9.28
N THR A 81 -8.47 15.80 -9.85
CA THR A 81 -7.06 16.20 -9.86
C THR A 81 -6.63 16.91 -11.14
N LYS A 82 -7.45 16.87 -12.20
CA LYS A 82 -7.13 17.35 -13.56
C LYS A 82 -5.92 16.67 -14.21
N VAL A 83 -5.42 15.59 -13.61
CA VAL A 83 -4.40 14.74 -14.22
C VAL A 83 -5.00 14.06 -15.45
N SER A 84 -4.31 14.16 -16.58
CA SER A 84 -4.68 13.50 -17.81
C SER A 84 -3.75 12.33 -18.13
N GLN A 85 -4.33 11.29 -18.72
CA GLN A 85 -3.60 10.18 -19.31
C GLN A 85 -4.07 10.00 -20.74
N VAL A 86 -3.13 9.72 -21.63
CA VAL A 86 -3.40 9.57 -23.06
C VAL A 86 -3.01 8.17 -23.50
N THR A 87 -3.88 7.55 -24.29
CA THR A 87 -3.61 6.29 -24.98
C THR A 87 -4.16 6.35 -26.40
N THR A 88 -3.88 5.32 -27.19
CA THR A 88 -4.37 5.20 -28.57
C THR A 88 -5.05 3.84 -28.75
N THR A 89 -6.14 3.78 -29.53
CA THR A 89 -6.75 2.47 -29.85
C THR A 89 -5.81 1.61 -30.70
N ASN A 90 -5.80 0.30 -30.43
CA ASN A 90 -5.08 -0.68 -31.24
C ASN A 90 -5.81 -1.03 -32.55
N ASN A 91 -5.27 -1.96 -33.33
CA ASN A 91 -5.86 -2.41 -34.60
C ASN A 91 -7.26 -3.03 -34.47
N ALA A 92 -7.65 -3.48 -33.28
CA ALA A 92 -8.99 -4.00 -32.99
C ALA A 92 -9.93 -2.92 -32.44
N GLY A 93 -9.56 -1.62 -32.49
CA GLY A 93 -10.35 -0.53 -31.92
C GLY A 93 -10.41 -0.54 -30.39
N LEU A 94 -9.61 -1.39 -29.73
CA LEU A 94 -9.61 -1.53 -28.27
C LEU A 94 -8.61 -0.57 -27.64
N PHE A 95 -8.96 -0.06 -26.46
CA PHE A 95 -8.04 0.68 -25.60
C PHE A 95 -8.19 0.28 -24.15
N GLN A 96 -7.12 0.47 -23.38
CA GLN A 96 -7.12 0.29 -21.94
C GLN A 96 -6.21 1.33 -21.30
N ILE A 97 -6.69 1.93 -20.22
CA ILE A 97 -5.93 2.81 -19.33
C ILE A 97 -5.98 2.21 -17.94
N GLN A 98 -4.81 1.93 -17.40
CA GLN A 98 -4.62 1.29 -16.10
C GLN A 98 -4.12 2.31 -15.08
N SER A 99 -4.06 1.91 -13.82
CA SER A 99 -3.48 2.75 -12.76
C SER A 99 -4.24 4.06 -12.56
N LEU A 100 -5.57 3.99 -12.63
CA LEU A 100 -6.45 5.12 -12.36
C LEU A 100 -6.88 5.10 -10.90
N ASN A 101 -6.74 6.22 -10.21
CA ASN A 101 -7.31 6.39 -8.88
C ASN A 101 -8.84 6.29 -8.95
N PRO A 102 -9.51 5.80 -7.89
CA PRO A 102 -10.96 5.84 -7.81
C PRO A 102 -11.49 7.28 -7.91
N GLY A 103 -12.51 7.50 -8.73
CA GLY A 103 -13.12 8.81 -8.93
C GLY A 103 -13.81 8.98 -10.28
N SER A 104 -14.28 10.20 -10.55
CA SER A 104 -14.90 10.57 -11.82
C SER A 104 -13.87 11.02 -12.84
N TYR A 105 -14.07 10.58 -14.08
CA TYR A 105 -13.23 10.90 -15.21
C TYR A 105 -14.05 11.39 -16.40
N THR A 106 -13.45 12.31 -17.16
CA THR A 106 -13.91 12.71 -18.48
C THR A 106 -13.01 12.08 -19.53
N VAL A 107 -13.61 11.33 -20.46
CA VAL A 107 -12.94 10.67 -21.57
C VAL A 107 -13.17 11.46 -22.85
N VAL A 108 -12.09 11.86 -23.52
CA VAL A 108 -12.11 12.63 -24.76
C VAL A 108 -11.48 11.77 -25.85
N ILE A 109 -12.22 11.52 -26.92
CA ILE A 109 -11.76 10.73 -28.06
C ILE A 109 -11.66 11.63 -29.28
N VAL A 110 -10.50 11.57 -29.94
CA VAL A 110 -10.19 12.35 -31.14
C VAL A 110 -9.60 11.42 -32.18
N LYS A 111 -10.18 11.45 -33.38
CA LYS A 111 -9.65 10.77 -34.57
C LYS A 111 -9.84 11.68 -35.77
N GLU A 112 -8.84 11.76 -36.63
CA GLU A 112 -8.93 12.50 -37.89
C GLU A 112 -10.08 11.96 -38.75
N GLY A 113 -10.89 12.86 -39.32
CA GLY A 113 -12.10 12.50 -40.08
C GLY A 113 -13.34 12.24 -39.22
N PHE A 114 -13.22 12.23 -37.88
CA PHE A 114 -14.33 12.03 -36.95
C PHE A 114 -14.58 13.27 -36.09
N GLU A 115 -15.80 13.41 -35.62
CA GLU A 115 -16.16 14.42 -34.64
C GLU A 115 -15.55 14.08 -33.27
N LYS A 116 -15.05 15.11 -32.57
CA LYS A 116 -14.53 14.95 -31.22
C LYS A 116 -15.66 14.51 -30.28
N THR A 117 -15.52 13.33 -29.72
CA THR A 117 -16.50 12.77 -28.78
C THR A 117 -15.99 12.92 -27.35
N THR A 118 -16.85 13.41 -26.45
CA THR A 118 -16.52 13.57 -25.02
C THR A 118 -17.54 12.84 -24.16
N VAL A 119 -17.09 11.83 -23.43
CA VAL A 119 -17.87 11.08 -22.45
C VAL A 119 -17.53 11.61 -21.07
N LYS A 120 -18.51 12.22 -20.38
CA LYS A 120 -18.32 12.79 -19.05
C LYS A 120 -18.75 11.80 -17.96
N THR A 121 -18.21 11.99 -16.76
CA THR A 121 -18.68 11.32 -15.54
C THR A 121 -18.55 9.79 -15.61
N VAL A 122 -17.42 9.30 -16.12
CA VAL A 122 -17.06 7.88 -16.04
C VAL A 122 -16.51 7.59 -14.64
N ASN A 123 -17.25 6.80 -13.86
CA ASN A 123 -16.91 6.54 -12.46
C ASN A 123 -16.02 5.30 -12.34
N VAL A 124 -14.76 5.49 -11.98
CA VAL A 124 -13.79 4.42 -11.77
C VAL A 124 -13.79 3.99 -10.32
N SER A 125 -13.95 2.69 -10.07
CA SER A 125 -13.80 2.10 -8.75
C SER A 125 -12.35 1.72 -8.49
N GLY A 126 -11.92 1.72 -7.22
CA GLY A 126 -10.53 1.44 -6.84
C GLY A 126 -10.08 0.02 -7.17
N VAL A 127 -10.98 -0.90 -7.52
CA VAL A 127 -10.59 -2.23 -8.01
C VAL A 127 -11.52 -2.59 -9.16
N GLY A 128 -10.94 -3.03 -10.28
CA GLY A 128 -11.68 -3.55 -11.42
C GLY A 128 -11.47 -2.77 -12.72
N VAL A 129 -12.25 -3.16 -13.72
CA VAL A 129 -12.24 -2.58 -15.06
C VAL A 129 -13.60 -1.93 -15.30
N THR A 130 -13.60 -0.66 -15.69
CA THR A 130 -14.80 0.08 -16.07
C THR A 130 -14.92 0.03 -17.60
N PRO A 131 -15.81 -0.80 -18.16
CA PRO A 131 -16.01 -0.85 -19.59
C PRO A 131 -16.77 0.38 -20.08
N ILE A 132 -16.32 0.97 -21.19
CA ILE A 132 -17.07 1.98 -21.92
C ILE A 132 -17.19 1.58 -23.38
N ASP A 133 -18.39 1.74 -23.93
CA ASP A 133 -18.66 1.59 -25.36
C ASP A 133 -18.87 2.98 -25.94
N VAL A 134 -18.15 3.30 -27.01
CA VAL A 134 -18.24 4.62 -27.63
C VAL A 134 -18.32 4.49 -29.15
N MET A 135 -19.34 5.13 -29.70
CA MET A 135 -19.55 5.26 -31.14
C MET A 135 -19.14 6.66 -31.59
N LEU A 136 -18.27 6.73 -32.60
CA LEU A 136 -17.85 7.99 -33.22
C LEU A 136 -18.75 8.35 -34.39
N THR A 137 -19.10 9.61 -34.47
CA THR A 137 -19.76 10.22 -35.63
C THR A 137 -18.72 10.79 -36.59
N LEU A 138 -18.97 10.71 -37.89
CA LEU A 138 -18.12 11.33 -38.90
C LEU A 138 -18.17 12.85 -38.72
N GLY A 139 -17.00 13.49 -38.76
CA GLY A 139 -16.90 14.94 -38.66
C GLY A 139 -17.41 15.58 -39.94
N SER A 140 -18.30 16.56 -39.83
CA SER A 140 -18.62 17.42 -40.98
C SER A 140 -17.40 18.30 -41.26
N THR A 141 -16.82 18.13 -42.46
CA THR A 141 -15.66 18.92 -42.93
C THR A 141 -16.01 20.39 -43.08
#